data_AF-A0A8S9WGF5-F1
#
_entry.id   AF-A0A8S9WGF5-F1
#
_cell.length_a   1.000
_cell.length_b   1.000
_cell.length_c   1.000
_cell.angle_alpha   90.00
_cell.angle_beta   90.00
_cell.angle_gamma   90.00
#
_symmetry.space_group_name_H-M   'P 1'
#
loop_
_entity.id
_entity.type
_entity.pdbx_description
1 polymer ?
#
loop_
_entity_poly.entity_id
_entity_poly.type
_entity_poly.pdbx_seq_one_letter_code
_entity_poly.pdbx_strand_id
1 'polypeptide(L)'
;MLTIKQKSIRLKEQKNYGSSLHPLYTIAVTIEIAAGESPDMLHKQFSGTGLITRETVPFEVVPNFRGSADNKPFYSAVIIHEGIIKEYEVLARDTGGSIKSGIHYEPMVYPEELRLIHPAEFAHVGIEVKEWELRNYKHFFMLFIASKRYESFDMQVKRETGGGAAFTAIKINIAESELKAKKVPCLEYLKRLEVFEDLDLEEEVMREIGAV
;
A
#
# COMPACT_ATOMS: atom_id res chain seq x y z
N MET A 1 2.79 -12.55 16.13
CA MET A 1 1.33 -12.34 16.19
C MET A 1 1.10 -10.93 16.70
N LEU A 2 0.27 -10.14 16.00
CA LEU A 2 0.02 -8.73 16.32
C LEU A 2 -1.36 -8.54 16.97
N THR A 3 -1.44 -7.69 18.00
CA THR A 3 -2.68 -7.43 18.74
C THR A 3 -3.43 -6.21 18.20
N ILE A 4 -4.70 -6.41 17.83
CA ILE A 4 -5.60 -5.33 17.41
C ILE A 4 -6.38 -4.80 18.62
N LYS A 5 -6.33 -3.48 18.82
CA LYS A 5 -7.17 -2.78 19.81
C LYS A 5 -8.51 -2.36 19.24
N GLN A 6 -8.52 -1.89 18.00
CA GLN A 6 -9.73 -1.43 17.31
C GLN A 6 -9.57 -1.63 15.80
N LYS A 7 -10.70 -1.87 15.12
CA LYS A 7 -10.78 -1.89 13.66
C LYS A 7 -12.05 -1.23 13.14
N SER A 8 -11.98 -0.72 11.92
CA SER A 8 -13.11 -0.19 11.16
C SER A 8 -12.86 -0.44 9.68
N ILE A 9 -13.82 -1.04 8.98
CA ILE A 9 -13.82 -1.19 7.53
C ILE A 9 -14.97 -0.35 6.98
N ARG A 10 -14.74 0.41 5.91
CA ARG A 10 -15.74 1.29 5.31
C ARG A 10 -15.68 1.20 3.80
N LEU A 11 -16.82 0.89 3.18
CA LEU A 11 -17.01 1.00 1.74
C LEU A 11 -16.92 2.48 1.30
N LYS A 12 -16.01 2.79 0.38
CA LYS A 12 -15.85 4.12 -0.21
C LYS A 12 -16.51 4.24 -1.57
N GLU A 13 -16.37 3.19 -2.38
CA GLU A 13 -16.98 3.12 -3.70
C GLU A 13 -17.39 1.68 -4.00
N GLN A 14 -18.57 1.53 -4.62
CA GLN A 14 -19.00 0.29 -5.24
C GLN A 14 -19.92 0.63 -6.40
N LYS A 15 -19.34 0.72 -7.59
CA LYS A 15 -20.07 1.16 -8.78
C LYS A 15 -19.86 0.20 -9.95
N ASN A 16 -20.95 -0.26 -10.55
CA ASN A 16 -20.91 -1.03 -11.80
C ASN A 16 -20.92 -0.05 -12.98
N TYR A 17 -19.87 -0.07 -13.79
CA TYR A 17 -19.77 0.67 -15.05
C TYR A 17 -20.16 -0.18 -16.27
N GLY A 18 -20.38 -1.47 -16.08
CA GLY A 18 -20.83 -2.42 -17.09
C GLY A 18 -22.34 -2.65 -17.05
N SER A 19 -22.79 -3.68 -17.76
CA SER A 19 -24.18 -4.15 -17.69
C SER A 19 -24.37 -5.18 -16.57
N SER A 20 -25.60 -5.61 -16.32
CA SER A 20 -25.85 -6.70 -15.37
C SER A 20 -25.29 -8.05 -15.84
N LEU A 21 -25.19 -8.27 -17.16
CA LEU A 21 -24.64 -9.50 -17.76
C LEU A 21 -23.11 -9.47 -17.88
N HIS A 22 -22.54 -8.27 -18.05
CA HIS A 22 -21.10 -8.04 -18.14
C HIS A 22 -20.71 -6.91 -17.19
N PRO A 23 -20.70 -7.18 -15.88
CA PRO A 23 -20.37 -6.18 -14.89
C PRO A 23 -18.90 -5.75 -14.97
N LEU A 24 -18.66 -4.50 -14.65
CA LEU A 24 -17.34 -3.87 -14.52
C LEU A 24 -17.38 -3.02 -13.25
N TYR A 25 -17.20 -3.65 -12.10
CA TYR A 25 -17.22 -2.95 -10.82
C TYR A 25 -15.91 -2.20 -10.58
N THR A 26 -16.03 -1.00 -10.04
CA THR A 26 -14.98 -0.34 -9.26
C THR A 26 -15.37 -0.44 -7.81
N ILE A 27 -14.49 -1.02 -6.99
CA ILE A 27 -14.69 -1.19 -5.55
C ILE A 27 -13.51 -0.53 -4.84
N ALA A 28 -13.81 0.34 -3.88
CA ALA A 28 -12.82 0.98 -3.02
C ALA A 28 -13.23 0.87 -1.56
N VAL A 29 -12.28 0.51 -0.70
CA VAL A 29 -12.50 0.26 0.72
C VAL A 29 -11.40 0.96 1.54
N THR A 30 -11.77 1.53 2.67
CA THR A 30 -10.84 2.01 3.69
C THR A 30 -10.89 1.08 4.89
N ILE A 31 -9.72 0.63 5.35
CA ILE A 31 -9.54 -0.17 6.56
C ILE A 31 -8.70 0.66 7.53
N GLU A 32 -9.17 0.80 8.76
CA GLU A 32 -8.49 1.49 9.85
C GLU A 32 -8.27 0.49 10.99
N ILE A 33 -7.04 0.33 11.44
CA ILE A 33 -6.63 -0.58 12.53
C ILE A 33 -5.83 0.22 13.55
N ALA A 34 -6.13 0.02 14.84
CA ALA A 34 -5.30 0.49 15.94
C ALA A 34 -4.54 -0.70 16.55
N ALA A 35 -3.21 -0.66 16.48
CA ALA A 35 -2.32 -1.70 16.98
C ALA A 35 -1.56 -1.24 18.24
N GLY A 36 -1.13 -2.18 19.09
CA GLY A 36 -0.31 -1.86 20.27
C GLY A 36 1.16 -1.60 19.92
N GLU A 37 1.65 -2.35 18.94
CA GLU A 37 3.03 -2.43 18.46
C GLU A 37 3.50 -1.11 17.87
N SER A 38 4.81 -0.85 17.91
CA SER A 38 5.39 0.35 17.31
C SER A 38 5.38 0.29 15.78
N PRO A 39 5.46 1.45 15.09
CA PRO A 39 5.64 1.49 13.64
C PRO A 39 6.85 0.67 13.16
N ASP A 40 7.96 0.68 13.92
CA ASP A 40 9.16 -0.11 13.67
C ASP A 40 8.90 -1.64 13.72
N MET A 41 8.17 -2.10 14.75
CA MET A 41 7.81 -3.52 14.87
C MET A 41 6.91 -3.97 13.72
N LEU A 42 5.91 -3.14 13.37
CA LEU A 42 5.03 -3.42 12.23
C LEU A 42 5.82 -3.45 10.92
N HIS A 43 6.72 -2.49 10.71
CA HIS A 43 7.56 -2.45 9.53
C HIS A 43 8.42 -3.72 9.39
N LYS A 44 9.02 -4.21 10.49
CA LYS A 44 9.76 -5.49 10.53
C LYS A 44 8.87 -6.67 10.14
N GLN A 45 7.67 -6.76 10.70
CA GLN A 45 6.72 -7.83 10.38
C GLN A 45 6.31 -7.78 8.91
N PHE A 46 5.94 -6.61 8.38
CA PHE A 46 5.51 -6.46 6.99
C PHE A 46 6.63 -6.60 5.96
N SER A 47 7.89 -6.37 6.36
CA SER A 47 9.05 -6.79 5.56
C SER A 47 9.15 -8.32 5.51
N GLY A 48 8.89 -9.00 6.62
CA GLY A 48 8.87 -10.47 6.72
C GLY A 48 7.73 -11.13 5.95
N THR A 49 6.55 -10.52 5.86
CA THR A 49 5.42 -11.05 5.07
C THR A 49 5.53 -10.80 3.57
N GLY A 50 6.54 -10.05 3.14
CA GLY A 50 6.69 -9.65 1.75
C GLY A 50 5.80 -8.47 1.33
N LEU A 51 5.14 -7.77 2.26
CA LEU A 51 4.43 -6.54 1.93
C LEU A 51 5.39 -5.42 1.52
N ILE A 52 6.55 -5.32 2.19
CA ILE A 52 7.63 -4.37 1.86
C ILE A 52 8.75 -5.15 1.16
N THR A 53 8.80 -5.07 -0.18
CA THR A 53 9.76 -5.79 -1.03
C THR A 53 10.10 -4.96 -2.26
N ARG A 54 11.07 -5.42 -3.07
CA ARG A 54 11.40 -4.77 -4.35
C ARG A 54 10.24 -4.77 -5.36
N GLU A 55 9.24 -5.64 -5.18
CA GLU A 55 8.03 -5.64 -6.00
C GLU A 55 7.08 -4.48 -5.66
N THR A 56 7.06 -4.06 -4.39
CA THR A 56 6.14 -3.04 -3.86
C THR A 56 6.82 -1.71 -3.62
N VAL A 57 8.15 -1.71 -3.52
CA VAL A 57 9.04 -0.54 -3.44
C VAL A 57 10.20 -0.77 -4.41
N PRO A 58 10.05 -0.38 -5.68
CA PRO A 58 11.04 -0.70 -6.71
C PRO A 58 12.33 0.09 -6.54
N PHE A 59 13.45 -0.52 -6.93
CA PHE A 59 14.79 0.10 -7.06
C PHE A 59 15.31 0.05 -8.51
N GLU A 60 14.49 -0.47 -9.41
CA GLU A 60 14.73 -0.57 -10.84
C GLU A 60 13.54 0.02 -11.59
N VAL A 61 13.71 0.35 -12.86
CA VAL A 61 12.65 0.95 -13.68
C VAL A 61 11.48 -0.02 -13.79
N VAL A 62 10.27 0.47 -13.49
CA VAL A 62 9.04 -0.32 -13.53
C VAL A 62 8.03 0.24 -14.53
N PRO A 63 7.36 -0.62 -15.32
CA PRO A 63 6.32 -0.19 -16.23
C PRO A 63 4.95 -0.13 -15.54
N ASN A 64 4.19 0.92 -15.85
CA ASN A 64 2.79 1.13 -15.46
C ASN A 64 2.50 1.00 -13.95
N PHE A 65 3.51 1.32 -13.14
CA PHE A 65 3.48 1.20 -11.70
C PHE A 65 4.15 2.44 -11.10
N ARG A 66 3.39 3.19 -10.31
CA ARG A 66 3.84 4.39 -9.58
C ARG A 66 3.38 4.32 -8.13
N GLY A 67 3.88 5.22 -7.27
CA GLY A 67 3.49 5.28 -5.87
C GLY A 67 1.98 5.45 -5.68
N SER A 68 1.42 6.65 -5.86
CA SER A 68 -0.03 6.86 -5.85
C SER A 68 -0.57 7.43 -7.16
N ALA A 69 -1.91 7.47 -7.25
CA ALA A 69 -2.62 8.18 -8.32
C ALA A 69 -2.24 9.69 -8.39
N ASP A 70 -1.79 10.27 -7.29
CA ASP A 70 -1.46 11.69 -7.12
C ASP A 70 0.04 11.97 -7.16
N ASN A 71 0.84 11.07 -7.75
CA ASN A 71 2.30 11.19 -7.88
C ASN A 71 3.07 11.24 -6.54
N LYS A 72 2.51 10.64 -5.48
CA LYS A 72 3.27 10.45 -4.24
C LYS A 72 4.33 9.34 -4.38
N PRO A 73 5.35 9.29 -3.50
CA PRO A 73 6.40 8.28 -3.54
C PRO A 73 5.85 6.84 -3.44
N PHE A 74 6.60 5.85 -3.93
CA PHE A 74 6.31 4.43 -3.66
C PHE A 74 6.34 4.13 -2.16
N TYR A 75 7.30 4.74 -1.48
CA TYR A 75 7.52 4.58 -0.05
C TYR A 75 8.02 5.89 0.55
N SER A 76 7.53 6.22 1.73
CA SER A 76 8.05 7.33 2.55
C SER A 76 8.12 6.89 4.00
N ALA A 77 9.12 7.35 4.74
CA ALA A 77 9.26 7.04 6.16
C ALA A 77 10.03 8.13 6.90
N VAL A 78 9.68 8.34 8.17
CA VAL A 78 10.55 9.03 9.12
C VAL A 78 11.36 7.97 9.85
N ILE A 79 12.67 8.04 9.71
CA ILE A 79 13.61 7.04 10.23
C ILE A 79 14.61 7.66 11.20
N ILE A 80 15.17 6.84 12.09
CA ILE A 80 16.39 7.15 12.82
C ILE A 80 17.52 6.34 12.22
N HIS A 81 18.53 7.03 11.71
CA HIS A 81 19.75 6.44 11.18
C HIS A 81 20.95 7.14 11.80
N GLU A 82 21.85 6.39 12.44
CA GLU A 82 23.02 6.92 13.15
C GLU A 82 22.66 7.97 14.22
N GLY A 83 21.51 7.79 14.87
CA GLY A 83 20.99 8.71 15.89
C GLY A 83 20.36 9.99 15.34
N ILE A 84 20.30 10.16 14.01
CA ILE A 84 19.72 11.33 13.34
C ILE A 84 18.35 10.97 12.75
N ILE A 85 17.36 11.83 12.97
CA ILE A 85 16.04 11.71 12.34
C ILE A 85 16.15 12.19 10.89
N LYS A 86 15.72 11.34 9.94
CA LYS A 86 15.72 11.66 8.51
C LYS A 86 14.37 11.28 7.88
N GLU A 87 13.98 12.00 6.85
CA GLU A 87 12.92 11.59 5.93
C GLU A 87 13.55 10.74 4.83
N TYR A 88 13.06 9.52 4.67
CA TYR A 88 13.47 8.59 3.62
C TYR A 88 12.32 8.44 2.63
N GLU A 89 12.61 8.54 1.33
CA GLU A 89 11.62 8.42 0.27
C GLU A 89 12.15 7.59 -0.90
N VAL A 90 11.25 6.85 -1.55
CA VAL A 90 11.47 6.23 -2.86
C VAL A 90 10.48 6.85 -3.83
N LEU A 91 10.91 7.92 -4.49
CA LEU A 91 10.12 8.69 -5.44
C LEU A 91 9.91 7.91 -6.73
N ALA A 92 8.80 8.18 -7.43
CA ALA A 92 8.55 7.67 -8.77
C ALA A 92 8.80 8.78 -9.80
N ARG A 93 9.96 8.77 -10.48
CA ARG A 93 10.24 9.70 -11.58
C ARG A 93 9.73 9.11 -12.88
N ASP A 94 8.76 9.77 -13.51
CA ASP A 94 8.34 9.42 -14.87
C ASP A 94 9.53 9.62 -15.84
N THR A 95 9.97 8.54 -16.49
CA THR A 95 11.09 8.58 -17.45
C THR A 95 10.66 9.01 -18.84
N GLY A 96 9.38 9.34 -19.02
CA GLY A 96 8.75 9.48 -20.32
C GLY A 96 8.33 8.12 -20.89
N GLY A 97 7.34 8.16 -21.77
CA GLY A 97 6.76 6.98 -22.42
C GLY A 97 5.52 7.38 -23.20
N SER A 98 5.09 6.52 -24.12
CA SER A 98 3.80 6.69 -24.80
C SER A 98 2.80 5.67 -24.25
N ILE A 99 1.51 5.97 -24.29
CA ILE A 99 0.44 5.02 -23.93
C ILE A 99 0.58 3.69 -24.71
N LYS A 100 1.22 3.71 -25.90
CA LYS A 100 1.49 2.50 -26.70
C LYS A 100 2.55 1.58 -26.12
N SER A 101 3.52 2.12 -25.38
CA SER A 101 4.66 1.38 -24.79
C SER A 101 4.54 1.20 -23.27
N GLY A 102 3.52 1.80 -22.64
CA GLY A 102 3.45 1.96 -21.20
C GLY A 102 4.27 3.17 -20.70
N ILE A 103 3.90 3.65 -19.52
CA ILE A 103 4.63 4.71 -18.80
C ILE A 103 5.62 4.03 -17.87
N HIS A 104 6.88 4.45 -17.92
CA HIS A 104 7.95 3.88 -17.10
C HIS A 104 8.29 4.83 -15.96
N TYR A 105 8.55 4.27 -14.78
CA TYR A 105 8.92 5.03 -13.60
C TYR A 105 10.26 4.55 -13.09
N GLU A 106 11.18 5.49 -12.93
CA GLU A 106 12.48 5.29 -12.31
C GLU A 106 12.40 5.64 -10.82
N PRO A 107 12.76 4.71 -9.94
CA PRO A 107 12.82 4.97 -8.52
C PRO A 107 13.99 5.90 -8.18
N MET A 108 13.71 6.98 -7.44
CA MET A 108 14.74 7.85 -6.89
C MET A 108 14.69 7.83 -5.37
N VAL A 109 15.80 7.42 -4.75
CA VAL A 109 15.89 7.36 -3.29
C VAL A 109 16.40 8.69 -2.74
N TYR A 110 15.72 9.20 -1.72
CA TYR A 110 16.17 10.33 -0.92
C TYR A 110 16.22 9.91 0.56
N PRO A 111 17.24 10.32 1.33
CA PRO A 111 18.39 11.10 0.90
C PRO A 111 19.40 10.22 0.13
N GLU A 112 20.23 10.85 -0.71
CA GLU A 112 21.08 10.14 -1.68
C GLU A 112 22.07 9.18 -1.03
N GLU A 113 22.54 9.47 0.19
CA GLU A 113 23.44 8.59 0.92
C GLU A 113 22.81 7.23 1.28
N LEU A 114 21.48 7.13 1.31
CA LEU A 114 20.75 5.89 1.59
C LEU A 114 20.28 5.17 0.32
N ARG A 115 20.72 5.60 -0.87
CA ARG A 115 20.25 5.06 -2.17
C ARG A 115 20.41 3.56 -2.39
N LEU A 116 21.28 2.90 -1.63
CA LEU A 116 21.53 1.46 -1.73
C LEU A 116 20.79 0.65 -0.65
N ILE A 117 20.10 1.30 0.28
CA ILE A 117 19.45 0.65 1.40
C ILE A 117 17.95 0.56 1.11
N HIS A 118 17.48 -0.65 0.80
CA HIS A 118 16.06 -0.88 0.57
C HIS A 118 15.28 -0.87 1.90
N PRO A 119 14.02 -0.37 1.96
CA PRO A 119 13.25 -0.34 3.21
C PRO A 119 13.17 -1.68 3.94
N ALA A 120 12.96 -2.78 3.21
CA ALA A 120 12.96 -4.14 3.76
C ALA A 120 14.24 -4.52 4.55
N GLU A 121 15.36 -3.83 4.32
CA GLU A 121 16.65 -4.08 4.95
C GLU A 121 16.89 -3.19 6.18
N PHE A 122 16.05 -2.18 6.46
CA PHE A 122 16.23 -1.23 7.55
C PHE A 122 16.56 -1.89 8.89
N ALA A 123 15.82 -2.94 9.24
CA ALA A 123 16.04 -3.67 10.48
C ALA A 123 17.42 -4.33 10.57
N HIS A 124 17.97 -4.81 9.44
CA HIS A 124 19.28 -5.45 9.37
C HIS A 124 20.43 -4.46 9.48
N VAL A 125 20.23 -3.23 9.01
CA VAL A 125 21.24 -2.16 9.05
C VAL A 125 21.06 -1.19 10.24
N GLY A 126 20.19 -1.54 11.19
CA GLY A 126 20.00 -0.76 12.41
C GLY A 126 19.26 0.58 12.22
N ILE A 127 18.45 0.71 11.17
CA ILE A 127 17.56 1.85 10.96
C ILE A 127 16.24 1.60 11.68
N GLU A 128 15.85 2.53 12.55
CA GLU A 128 14.56 2.48 13.26
C GLU A 128 13.50 3.29 12.49
N VAL A 129 12.27 2.77 12.36
CA VAL A 129 11.17 3.45 11.67
C VAL A 129 10.18 4.06 12.66
N LYS A 130 9.93 5.37 12.57
CA LYS A 130 8.98 6.11 13.42
C LYS A 130 7.59 6.21 12.80
N GLU A 131 7.50 6.33 11.49
CA GLU A 131 6.28 6.28 10.71
C GLU A 131 6.65 5.94 9.26
N TRP A 132 5.71 5.35 8.53
CA TRP A 132 5.94 5.01 7.14
C TRP A 132 4.64 4.91 6.35
N GLU A 133 4.79 5.05 5.03
CA GLU A 133 3.72 4.94 4.07
C GLU A 133 4.20 4.09 2.90
N LEU A 134 3.35 3.18 2.44
CA LEU A 134 3.56 2.36 1.26
C LEU A 134 2.43 2.67 0.29
N ARG A 135 2.77 2.91 -0.97
CA ARG A 135 1.80 3.26 -2.02
C ARG A 135 2.09 2.46 -3.26
N ASN A 136 1.05 1.78 -3.74
CA ASN A 136 1.12 0.92 -4.88
C ASN A 136 -0.04 1.19 -5.83
N TYR A 137 0.19 2.04 -6.83
CA TYR A 137 -0.75 2.31 -7.89
C TYR A 137 -0.30 1.67 -9.21
N LYS A 138 -0.98 0.58 -9.58
CA LYS A 138 -0.75 -0.15 -10.83
C LYS A 138 -1.89 0.16 -11.79
N HIS A 139 -1.56 0.66 -12.97
CA HIS A 139 -2.54 0.89 -14.03
C HIS A 139 -2.30 -0.07 -15.18
N PHE A 140 -3.37 -0.58 -15.78
CA PHE A 140 -3.25 -1.56 -16.86
C PHE A 140 -3.64 -0.90 -18.18
N PHE A 141 -2.65 -0.59 -19.02
CA PHE A 141 -2.93 -0.20 -20.40
C PHE A 141 -3.16 -1.46 -21.24
N MET A 142 -4.35 -1.59 -21.82
CA MET A 142 -4.55 -2.49 -22.96
C MET A 142 -4.38 -1.69 -24.25
N LEU A 143 -3.53 -2.19 -25.15
CA LEU A 143 -3.21 -1.60 -26.44
C LEU A 143 -4.47 -1.00 -27.11
N PHE A 144 -4.43 0.31 -27.37
CA PHE A 144 -5.44 1.12 -28.07
C PHE A 144 -6.75 1.46 -27.33
N ILE A 145 -6.95 1.01 -26.10
CA ILE A 145 -8.09 1.43 -25.27
C ILE A 145 -7.54 2.00 -23.97
N ALA A 146 -7.97 3.21 -23.60
CA ALA A 146 -7.78 3.71 -22.24
C ALA A 146 -8.61 2.82 -21.29
N SER A 147 -8.11 1.62 -20.99
CA SER A 147 -8.66 0.79 -19.93
C SER A 147 -8.52 1.60 -18.64
N LYS A 148 -9.62 1.71 -17.91
CA LYS A 148 -9.64 2.34 -16.60
C LYS A 148 -9.25 1.32 -15.53
N ARG A 149 -8.76 0.14 -15.91
CA ARG A 149 -8.32 -0.89 -14.99
C ARG A 149 -7.10 -0.41 -14.22
N TYR A 150 -7.23 -0.40 -12.91
CA TYR A 150 -6.16 -0.14 -11.98
C TYR A 150 -6.35 -0.96 -10.71
N GLU A 151 -5.25 -1.13 -10.00
CA GLU A 151 -5.18 -1.59 -8.62
C GLU A 151 -4.45 -0.51 -7.82
N SER A 152 -5.00 -0.14 -6.67
CA SER A 152 -4.42 0.85 -5.77
C SER A 152 -4.40 0.27 -4.37
N PHE A 153 -3.20 0.20 -3.78
CA PHE A 153 -2.99 -0.19 -2.39
C PHE A 153 -2.14 0.89 -1.71
N ASP A 154 -2.74 1.64 -0.80
CA ASP A 154 -2.07 2.66 -0.01
C ASP A 154 -2.18 2.33 1.46
N MET A 155 -1.05 2.29 2.16
CA MET A 155 -0.98 2.01 3.59
C MET A 155 -0.18 3.11 4.28
N GLN A 156 -0.71 3.64 5.38
CA GLN A 156 -0.04 4.60 6.24
C GLN A 156 0.00 4.03 7.66
N VAL A 157 1.18 4.09 8.28
CA VAL A 157 1.41 3.63 9.65
C VAL A 157 2.10 4.73 10.43
N LYS A 158 1.42 5.22 11.47
CA LYS A 158 1.93 6.29 12.33
C LYS A 158 1.58 6.07 13.79
N ARG A 159 2.42 6.58 14.68
CA ARG A 159 2.15 6.57 16.11
C ARG A 159 1.14 7.67 16.45
N GLU A 160 0.09 7.33 17.18
CA GLU A 160 -0.90 8.28 17.67
C GLU A 160 -0.76 8.42 19.20
N THR A 161 -0.72 9.67 19.65
CA THR A 161 -0.67 10.05 21.06
C THR A 161 -1.81 11.03 21.35
N GLY A 162 -3.02 10.50 21.58
CA GLY A 162 -4.19 11.31 21.91
C GLY A 162 -5.18 10.58 22.81
N GLY A 163 -5.60 11.22 23.90
CA GLY A 163 -6.76 10.84 24.73
C GLY A 163 -6.68 9.54 25.55
N GLY A 164 -5.55 8.82 25.53
CA GLY A 164 -5.38 7.54 26.21
C GLY A 164 -3.97 6.96 26.07
N ALA A 165 -3.84 5.62 26.17
CA ALA A 165 -2.58 4.93 25.96
C ALA A 165 -2.12 5.01 24.49
N ALA A 166 -0.84 5.28 24.26
CA ALA A 166 -0.27 5.37 22.91
C ALA A 166 -0.55 4.09 22.10
N PHE A 167 -0.94 4.26 20.84
CA PHE A 167 -1.21 3.19 19.90
C PHE A 167 -0.67 3.57 18.52
N THR A 168 -0.59 2.60 17.63
CA THR A 168 -0.17 2.82 16.25
C THR A 168 -1.40 2.74 15.36
N ALA A 169 -1.69 3.81 14.64
CA ALA A 169 -2.76 3.86 13.67
C ALA A 169 -2.25 3.35 12.33
N ILE A 170 -2.97 2.38 11.78
CA ILE A 170 -2.76 1.81 10.45
C ILE A 170 -3.98 2.17 9.61
N LYS A 171 -3.77 2.89 8.52
CA LYS A 171 -4.83 3.22 7.56
C LYS A 171 -4.48 2.64 6.20
N ILE A 172 -5.34 1.78 5.70
CA ILE A 172 -5.18 1.12 4.41
C ILE A 172 -6.33 1.57 3.51
N ASN A 173 -6.01 1.98 2.29
CA ASN A 173 -6.99 2.25 1.24
C ASN A 173 -6.69 1.32 0.07
N ILE A 174 -7.69 0.51 -0.28
CA ILE A 174 -7.61 -0.43 -1.40
C ILE A 174 -8.66 -0.07 -2.43
N ALA A 175 -8.30 -0.16 -3.70
CA ALA A 175 -9.24 0.02 -4.80
C ALA A 175 -8.85 -0.82 -6.00
N GLU A 176 -9.83 -1.44 -6.65
CA GLU A 176 -9.64 -2.18 -7.90
C GLU A 176 -10.82 -1.90 -8.82
N SER A 177 -10.53 -1.67 -10.10
CA SER A 177 -11.52 -1.37 -11.13
C SER A 177 -11.62 -2.45 -12.21
N GLU A 178 -12.69 -2.39 -13.00
CA GLU A 178 -13.02 -3.38 -14.04
C GLU A 178 -13.19 -4.81 -13.49
N LEU A 179 -13.67 -4.94 -12.26
CA LEU A 179 -13.97 -6.23 -11.64
C LEU A 179 -15.20 -6.88 -12.28
N LYS A 180 -15.04 -8.14 -12.71
CA LYS A 180 -16.12 -8.93 -13.33
C LYS A 180 -17.14 -9.50 -12.34
N ALA A 181 -16.91 -9.30 -11.05
CA ALA A 181 -17.79 -9.69 -9.96
C ALA A 181 -17.49 -8.81 -8.75
N LYS A 182 -18.39 -8.77 -7.77
CA LYS A 182 -18.03 -8.21 -6.47
C LYS A 182 -17.03 -9.14 -5.80
N LYS A 183 -15.79 -8.69 -5.69
CA LYS A 183 -14.72 -9.39 -4.99
C LYS A 183 -13.87 -8.39 -4.23
N VAL A 184 -13.09 -8.89 -3.28
CA VAL A 184 -12.15 -8.10 -2.50
C VAL A 184 -11.11 -7.45 -3.43
N PRO A 185 -10.95 -6.12 -3.41
CA PRO A 185 -9.93 -5.44 -4.21
C PRO A 185 -8.53 -5.72 -3.65
N CYS A 186 -7.53 -5.83 -4.52
CA CYS A 186 -6.12 -5.98 -4.12
C CYS A 186 -5.85 -7.18 -3.18
N LEU A 187 -6.54 -8.30 -3.40
CA LEU A 187 -6.53 -9.48 -2.52
C LEU A 187 -5.12 -9.95 -2.13
N GLU A 188 -4.18 -10.00 -3.07
CA GLU A 188 -2.81 -10.44 -2.79
C GLU A 188 -2.06 -9.53 -1.80
N TYR A 189 -2.40 -8.24 -1.74
CA TYR A 189 -1.84 -7.35 -0.72
C TYR A 189 -2.50 -7.57 0.65
N LEU A 190 -3.80 -7.86 0.68
CA LEU A 190 -4.51 -8.17 1.93
C LEU A 190 -4.00 -9.46 2.57
N LYS A 191 -3.69 -10.50 1.78
CA LYS A 191 -3.08 -11.73 2.29
C LYS A 191 -1.73 -11.47 3.00
N ARG A 192 -0.96 -10.48 2.52
CA ARG A 192 0.30 -10.06 3.16
C ARG A 192 0.10 -9.32 4.49
N LEU A 193 -1.15 -9.01 4.86
CA LEU A 193 -1.56 -8.41 6.13
C LEU A 193 -2.14 -9.42 7.14
N GLU A 194 -2.16 -10.72 6.82
CA GLU A 194 -2.61 -11.83 7.71
C GLU A 194 -1.62 -12.11 8.87
N VAL A 195 -1.14 -11.07 9.53
CA VAL A 195 -0.27 -11.12 10.73
C VAL A 195 -1.01 -10.83 12.03
N PHE A 196 -2.29 -10.44 11.91
CA PHE A 196 -3.18 -10.16 13.01
C PHE A 196 -3.97 -11.42 13.36
N GLU A 197 -3.90 -11.86 14.61
CA GLU A 197 -4.30 -13.20 15.07
C GLU A 197 -5.82 -13.46 14.98
N ASP A 198 -6.63 -12.39 14.94
CA ASP A 198 -8.10 -12.44 14.99
C ASP A 198 -8.76 -11.59 13.88
N LEU A 199 -8.10 -11.46 12.72
CA LEU A 199 -8.60 -10.65 11.62
C LEU A 199 -8.53 -11.36 10.28
N ASP A 200 -9.66 -11.91 9.86
CA ASP A 200 -9.87 -12.30 8.47
C ASP A 200 -10.30 -11.06 7.67
N LEU A 201 -9.30 -10.35 7.13
CA LEU A 201 -9.50 -9.16 6.31
C LEU A 201 -10.30 -9.46 5.04
N GLU A 202 -10.14 -10.66 4.46
CA GLU A 202 -10.84 -11.03 3.24
C GLU A 202 -12.34 -11.17 3.54
N GLU A 203 -12.70 -11.95 4.56
CA GLU A 203 -14.09 -12.18 4.96
C GLU A 203 -14.79 -10.89 5.39
N GLU A 204 -14.12 -10.02 6.15
CA GLU A 204 -14.70 -8.74 6.57
C GLU A 204 -14.92 -7.77 5.41
N VAL A 205 -13.98 -7.70 4.47
CA VAL A 205 -14.18 -6.88 3.27
C VAL A 205 -15.29 -7.47 2.39
N MET A 206 -15.37 -8.80 2.23
CA MET A 206 -16.47 -9.46 1.50
C MET A 206 -17.85 -9.13 2.10
N ARG A 207 -17.96 -9.16 3.43
CA ARG A 207 -19.18 -8.77 4.16
C ARG A 207 -19.55 -7.31 3.86
N GLU A 208 -18.59 -6.40 3.95
CA GLU A 208 -18.81 -4.96 3.73
C GLU A 208 -19.24 -4.62 2.29
N ILE A 209 -18.71 -5.32 1.27
CA ILE A 209 -19.08 -5.10 -0.14
C ILE A 209 -20.36 -5.87 -0.56
N GLY A 210 -20.91 -6.69 0.34
CA GLY A 210 -22.06 -7.55 0.05
C GLY A 210 -21.77 -8.55 -1.06
N ALA A 211 -20.64 -9.25 -0.93
CA ALA A 211 -20.22 -10.38 -1.79
C ALA A 211 -20.40 -11.76 -1.09
N VAL A 212 -21.00 -11.77 0.11
CA VAL A 212 -21.39 -12.97 0.88
C VAL A 212 -22.85 -13.32 0.60
#